data_AF-A0ABD3N2R9-F1
#
_entry.id   AF-A0ABD3N2R9-F1
#
_cell.length_a   1.000
_cell.length_b   1.000
_cell.length_c   1.000
_cell.angle_alpha   90.00
_cell.angle_beta   90.00
_cell.angle_gamma   90.00
#
_symmetry.space_group_name_H-M   'P 1'
#
loop_
_entity.id
_entity.type
_entity.pdbx_description
1 polymer ?
#
loop_
_entity_poly.entity_id
_entity_poly.type
_entity_poly.pdbx_seq_one_letter_code
_entity_poly.pdbx_strand_id
1 'polypeptide(L)'
;MLFAHLLLISGVAAFVESPLIVQRTVRTYQISGIRSIGDGGDDDSIDMEAKIRALNKMIGVDDKRNDVLITTSKRKRNLEREIELLSQLHPDYLMEELNPESAEKNIIQEFWNLWYGERGASNAKVLRAFEEELVGGGPESWPEAEREYLRLIDEHCDGGGAKKNREDLDLSLWIEPANRLATLYYMMGRLDDSKVWCERILDAKPWHIGALSGIILVCMQLKDKEGVMKWASKGMPRLSEETLSARKEWVERNVELAEQKLYDLEKLSENYVKITDESDPATLLGKSDHGEDLPWQ
;
A
#
# COMPACT_ATOMS: atom_id res chain seq x y z
N MET A 1 -5.31 4.75 -14.38
CA MET A 1 -5.97 3.64 -13.64
C MET A 1 -6.30 2.40 -14.49
N LEU A 2 -6.99 2.52 -15.64
CA LEU A 2 -7.40 1.37 -16.48
C LEU A 2 -6.25 0.54 -17.07
N PHE A 3 -5.07 1.11 -17.35
CA PHE A 3 -3.98 0.40 -18.04
C PHE A 3 -3.28 -0.67 -17.16
N ALA A 4 -3.07 -0.39 -15.86
CA ALA A 4 -2.57 -1.37 -14.90
C ALA A 4 -3.63 -2.45 -14.59
N HIS A 5 -4.91 -2.06 -14.55
CA HIS A 5 -6.03 -2.99 -14.40
C HIS A 5 -6.17 -3.92 -15.63
N LEU A 6 -5.95 -3.40 -16.85
CA LEU A 6 -6.00 -4.17 -18.10
C LEU A 6 -4.82 -5.14 -18.24
N LEU A 7 -3.60 -4.76 -17.87
CA LEU A 7 -2.46 -5.70 -17.90
C LEU A 7 -2.60 -6.83 -16.87
N LEU A 8 -3.17 -6.54 -15.70
CA LEU A 8 -3.37 -7.53 -14.64
C LEU A 8 -4.57 -8.47 -14.92
N ILE A 9 -5.69 -7.95 -15.42
CA ILE A 9 -6.90 -8.75 -15.68
C ILE A 9 -6.78 -9.50 -17.02
N SER A 10 -6.27 -8.89 -18.09
CA SER A 10 -6.23 -9.54 -19.41
C SER A 10 -5.03 -10.49 -19.59
N GLY A 11 -3.90 -10.25 -18.91
CA GLY A 11 -2.68 -11.05 -19.06
C GLY A 11 -2.71 -12.38 -18.29
N VAL A 12 -3.25 -12.38 -17.07
CA VAL A 12 -3.33 -13.59 -16.22
C VAL A 12 -4.51 -14.47 -16.62
N ALA A 13 -5.56 -13.88 -17.22
CA ALA A 13 -6.75 -14.59 -17.69
C ALA A 13 -6.44 -15.69 -18.71
N ALA A 14 -5.57 -15.39 -19.68
CA ALA A 14 -5.41 -16.17 -20.90
C ALA A 14 -4.34 -17.29 -20.83
N PHE A 15 -3.56 -17.41 -19.75
CA PHE A 15 -2.37 -18.27 -19.74
C PHE A 15 -2.42 -19.49 -18.81
N VAL A 16 -3.46 -19.60 -17.97
CA VAL A 16 -3.64 -20.78 -17.09
C VAL A 16 -4.23 -21.98 -17.84
N GLU A 17 -4.67 -21.79 -19.09
CA GLU A 17 -5.11 -22.88 -19.99
C GLU A 17 -4.22 -22.95 -21.24
N SER A 18 -3.37 -23.99 -21.30
CA SER A 18 -2.58 -24.49 -22.45
C SER A 18 -1.21 -23.85 -22.77
N PRO A 19 -0.13 -24.66 -22.85
CA PRO A 19 1.25 -24.20 -23.03
C PRO A 19 1.71 -24.15 -24.50
N LEU A 20 0.90 -23.65 -25.44
CA LEU A 20 1.30 -23.51 -26.85
C LEU A 20 0.53 -22.36 -27.52
N ILE A 21 1.28 -21.49 -28.21
CA ILE A 21 0.88 -20.41 -29.14
C ILE A 21 1.14 -18.99 -28.61
N VAL A 22 2.32 -18.48 -28.98
CA VAL A 22 2.63 -17.05 -29.07
C VAL A 22 2.61 -16.71 -30.55
N GLN A 23 1.67 -15.86 -31.01
CA GLN A 23 1.94 -14.84 -32.02
C GLN A 23 0.74 -13.89 -32.23
N ARG A 24 1.06 -12.59 -32.15
CA ARG A 24 0.35 -11.42 -32.72
C ARG A 24 -1.09 -11.17 -32.26
N THR A 25 -1.32 -9.97 -31.72
CA THR A 25 -2.13 -8.92 -32.37
C THR A 25 -2.01 -7.61 -31.57
N VAL A 26 -1.45 -6.57 -32.21
CA VAL A 26 -1.66 -5.17 -31.84
C VAL A 26 -2.52 -4.58 -32.94
N ARG A 27 -3.76 -4.18 -32.63
CA ARG A 27 -4.56 -3.30 -33.48
C ARG A 27 -5.43 -2.36 -32.64
N THR A 28 -5.16 -1.09 -32.87
CA THR A 28 -5.88 0.17 -32.60
C THR A 28 -7.37 0.09 -32.28
N TYR A 29 -7.80 0.80 -31.23
CA TYR A 29 -9.16 1.31 -31.07
C TYR A 29 -9.17 2.82 -30.81
N GLN A 30 -9.93 3.54 -31.64
CA GLN A 30 -10.33 4.93 -31.46
C GLN A 30 -11.26 5.06 -30.26
N ILE A 31 -11.02 6.06 -29.40
CA ILE A 31 -11.90 6.43 -28.30
C ILE A 31 -12.73 7.64 -28.74
N SER A 32 -14.04 7.44 -28.87
CA SER A 32 -15.04 8.51 -28.92
C SER A 32 -15.43 8.94 -27.50
N GLY A 33 -15.50 10.25 -27.28
CA GLY A 33 -15.54 10.89 -25.98
C GLY A 33 -16.81 10.73 -25.16
N ILE A 34 -16.66 10.99 -23.86
CA ILE A 34 -17.75 11.25 -22.91
C ILE A 34 -17.38 12.52 -22.13
N ARG A 35 -18.38 13.40 -22.02
CA ARG A 35 -18.30 14.74 -21.44
C ARG A 35 -18.24 14.71 -19.91
N SER A 36 -17.54 15.73 -19.41
CA SER A 36 -17.51 16.25 -18.04
C SER A 36 -18.89 16.44 -17.42
N ILE A 37 -19.03 16.04 -16.15
CA ILE A 37 -19.91 16.67 -15.16
C ILE A 37 -19.08 16.82 -13.89
N GLY A 38 -18.87 18.06 -13.45
CA GLY A 38 -18.33 18.35 -12.13
C GLY A 38 -19.45 18.44 -11.10
N ASP A 39 -19.10 18.22 -9.83
CA ASP A 39 -19.75 18.95 -8.74
C ASP A 39 -18.79 19.05 -7.55
N GLY A 40 -18.79 20.24 -6.95
CA GLY A 40 -17.92 20.63 -5.85
C GLY A 40 -18.53 20.30 -4.49
N GLY A 41 -17.68 20.15 -3.48
CA GLY A 41 -18.10 19.96 -2.10
C GLY A 41 -16.93 19.65 -1.17
N ASP A 42 -16.60 20.63 -0.34
CA ASP A 42 -16.01 20.51 1.00
C ASP A 42 -14.51 20.19 1.13
N ASP A 43 -13.71 21.26 0.98
CA ASP A 43 -12.28 21.34 1.29
C ASP A 43 -12.02 22.03 2.65
N ASP A 44 -12.64 21.52 3.73
CA ASP A 44 -12.42 22.02 5.10
C ASP A 44 -11.49 21.11 5.94
N SER A 45 -11.11 19.94 5.43
CA SER A 45 -10.25 19.00 6.20
C SER A 45 -8.77 19.39 6.22
N ILE A 46 -8.30 20.17 5.24
CA ILE A 46 -6.89 20.59 5.12
C ILE A 46 -6.51 21.58 6.25
N ASP A 47 -7.48 22.33 6.78
CA ASP A 47 -7.25 23.34 7.82
C ASP A 47 -7.07 22.72 9.22
N MET A 48 -7.73 21.59 9.51
CA MET A 48 -7.65 20.97 10.84
C MET A 48 -6.26 20.34 11.11
N GLU A 49 -5.66 19.67 10.14
CA GLU A 49 -4.31 19.10 10.29
C GLU A 49 -3.24 20.19 10.41
N ALA A 50 -3.39 21.31 9.68
CA ALA A 50 -2.50 22.47 9.80
C ALA A 50 -2.62 23.14 11.18
N LYS A 51 -3.84 23.27 11.70
CA LYS A 51 -4.10 23.80 13.06
C LYS A 51 -3.57 22.90 14.15
N ILE A 52 -3.70 21.57 14.04
CA ILE A 52 -3.14 20.61 15.01
C ILE A 52 -1.61 20.70 15.03
N ARG A 53 -0.94 20.75 13.86
CA ARG A 53 0.51 20.96 13.77
C ARG A 53 0.96 22.30 14.37
N ALA A 54 0.23 23.38 14.09
CA ALA A 54 0.53 24.69 14.66
C ALA A 54 0.37 24.72 16.19
N LEU A 55 -0.66 24.06 16.72
CA LEU A 55 -0.90 23.94 18.16
C LEU A 55 0.18 23.11 18.85
N ASN A 56 0.57 21.97 18.28
CA ASN A 56 1.62 21.11 18.80
C ASN A 56 2.97 21.84 18.87
N LYS A 57 3.29 22.59 17.81
CA LYS A 57 4.48 23.45 17.75
C LYS A 57 4.47 24.56 18.82
N MET A 58 3.29 25.10 19.16
CA MET A 58 3.17 26.15 20.19
C MET A 58 3.29 25.62 21.62
N ILE A 59 2.92 24.36 21.89
CA ILE A 59 2.93 23.80 23.25
C ILE A 59 4.31 23.20 23.60
N GLY A 60 5.23 23.09 22.64
CA GLY A 60 6.55 22.47 22.88
C GLY A 60 6.47 20.99 23.21
N VAL A 61 5.32 20.35 22.91
CA VAL A 61 5.19 18.90 22.91
C VAL A 61 5.97 18.41 21.71
N ASP A 62 6.98 17.56 21.94
CA ASP A 62 7.74 16.91 20.88
C ASP A 62 6.80 16.42 19.77
N ASP A 63 6.87 17.05 18.59
CA ASP A 63 5.95 16.89 17.44
C ASP A 63 5.77 15.39 17.06
N LYS A 64 6.81 14.61 17.33
CA LYS A 64 6.86 13.16 17.13
C LYS A 64 5.82 12.37 17.94
N ARG A 65 5.41 12.84 19.13
CA ARG A 65 4.49 12.08 20.01
C ARG A 65 3.05 12.06 19.47
N ASN A 66 2.57 13.20 18.99
CA ASN A 66 1.21 13.31 18.46
C ASN A 66 1.10 12.66 17.07
N ASP A 67 2.15 12.73 16.25
CA ASP A 67 2.17 12.05 14.96
C ASP A 67 2.08 10.52 15.11
N VAL A 68 2.75 9.93 16.10
CA VAL A 68 2.65 8.47 16.36
C VAL A 68 1.23 8.07 16.78
N LEU A 69 0.57 8.81 17.67
CA LEU A 69 -0.77 8.45 18.16
C LEU A 69 -1.88 8.70 17.11
N ILE A 70 -1.75 9.75 16.30
CA ILE A 70 -2.71 10.05 15.22
C ILE A 70 -2.56 9.03 14.09
N THR A 71 -1.32 8.66 13.76
CA THR A 71 -1.06 7.66 12.71
C THR A 71 -1.56 6.27 13.11
N THR A 72 -1.48 5.87 14.39
CA THR A 72 -2.03 4.57 14.83
C THR A 72 -3.56 4.51 14.71
N SER A 73 -4.29 5.57 15.06
CA SER A 73 -5.76 5.58 15.01
C SER A 73 -6.31 5.54 13.58
N LYS A 74 -5.70 6.27 12.64
CA LYS A 74 -6.05 6.19 11.22
C LYS A 74 -5.67 4.83 10.63
N ARG A 75 -4.48 4.33 10.95
CA ARG A 75 -3.98 3.03 10.48
C ARG A 75 -4.86 1.88 10.96
N LYS A 76 -5.32 1.94 12.21
CA LYS A 76 -6.30 1.02 12.79
C LYS A 76 -7.58 0.97 11.93
N ARG A 77 -8.21 2.13 11.71
CA ARG A 77 -9.44 2.23 10.88
C ARG A 77 -9.25 1.73 9.45
N ASN A 78 -8.09 2.02 8.85
CA ASN A 78 -7.78 1.51 7.51
C ASN A 78 -7.70 -0.02 7.53
N LEU A 79 -7.03 -0.61 8.51
CA LEU A 79 -6.88 -2.07 8.60
C LEU A 79 -8.22 -2.76 8.92
N GLU A 80 -9.05 -2.18 9.78
CA GLU A 80 -10.45 -2.61 9.99
C GLU A 80 -11.24 -2.61 8.68
N ARG A 81 -11.10 -1.55 7.87
CA ARG A 81 -11.73 -1.47 6.55
C ARG A 81 -11.17 -2.51 5.58
N GLU A 82 -9.86 -2.80 5.62
CA GLU A 82 -9.27 -3.87 4.81
C GLU A 82 -9.84 -5.24 5.18
N ILE A 83 -10.00 -5.54 6.48
CA ILE A 83 -10.60 -6.79 6.97
C ILE A 83 -12.05 -6.92 6.48
N GLU A 84 -12.82 -5.83 6.54
CA GLU A 84 -14.19 -5.81 6.03
C GLU A 84 -14.23 -6.10 4.53
N LEU A 85 -13.41 -5.42 3.74
CA LEU A 85 -13.33 -5.62 2.30
C LEU A 85 -12.85 -7.04 1.95
N LEU A 86 -11.91 -7.61 2.71
CA LEU A 86 -11.46 -9.00 2.53
C LEU A 86 -12.61 -9.97 2.78
N SER A 87 -13.39 -9.74 3.83
CA SER A 87 -14.55 -10.56 4.17
C SER A 87 -15.64 -10.49 3.09
N GLN A 88 -15.83 -9.34 2.45
CA GLN A 88 -16.75 -9.18 1.32
C GLN A 88 -16.29 -9.92 0.05
N LEU A 89 -15.02 -10.33 -0.06
CA LEU A 89 -14.55 -11.19 -1.14
C LEU A 89 -14.92 -12.67 -0.94
N HIS A 90 -15.57 -13.02 0.18
CA HIS A 90 -16.05 -14.36 0.46
C HIS A 90 -17.14 -14.77 -0.56
N PRO A 91 -17.12 -16.01 -1.10
CA PRO A 91 -18.13 -16.46 -2.05
C PRO A 91 -19.57 -16.30 -1.56
N ASP A 92 -19.86 -16.66 -0.31
CA ASP A 92 -21.21 -16.54 0.26
C ASP A 92 -21.74 -15.09 0.20
N TYR A 93 -20.88 -14.08 0.38
CA TYR A 93 -21.26 -12.67 0.22
C TYR A 93 -21.49 -12.31 -1.25
N LEU A 94 -20.53 -12.66 -2.12
CA LEU A 94 -20.60 -12.31 -3.55
C LEU A 94 -21.77 -12.98 -4.28
N MET A 95 -22.18 -14.18 -3.87
CA MET A 95 -23.27 -14.93 -4.49
C MET A 95 -24.67 -14.42 -4.10
N GLU A 96 -24.79 -13.59 -3.06
CA GLU A 96 -26.02 -12.89 -2.72
C GLU A 96 -26.28 -11.67 -3.62
N GLU A 97 -25.24 -11.16 -4.28
CA GLU A 97 -25.31 -10.01 -5.18
C GLU A 97 -25.91 -10.38 -6.55
N LEU A 98 -26.68 -9.47 -7.15
CA LEU A 98 -27.26 -9.67 -8.49
C LEU A 98 -26.18 -9.86 -9.57
N ASN A 99 -24.98 -9.30 -9.34
CA ASN A 99 -23.85 -9.39 -10.26
C ASN A 99 -22.55 -9.57 -9.47
N PRO A 100 -22.16 -10.82 -9.16
CA PRO A 100 -20.98 -11.14 -8.36
C PRO A 100 -19.68 -10.56 -8.92
N GLU A 101 -19.51 -10.56 -10.26
CA GLU A 101 -18.31 -9.99 -10.89
C GLU A 101 -18.22 -8.47 -10.71
N SER A 102 -19.35 -7.77 -10.80
CA SER A 102 -19.38 -6.32 -10.57
C SER A 102 -19.12 -6.00 -9.10
N ALA A 103 -19.67 -6.80 -8.18
CA ALA A 103 -19.43 -6.65 -6.75
C ALA A 103 -17.93 -6.85 -6.42
N GLU A 104 -17.32 -7.92 -6.92
CA GLU A 104 -15.88 -8.17 -6.75
C GLU A 104 -15.04 -6.99 -7.27
N LYS A 105 -15.34 -6.48 -8.48
CA LYS A 105 -14.63 -5.33 -9.06
C LYS A 105 -14.74 -4.08 -8.20
N ASN A 106 -15.91 -3.81 -7.63
CA ASN A 106 -16.13 -2.68 -6.75
C ASN A 106 -15.32 -2.81 -5.45
N ILE A 107 -15.32 -4.00 -4.84
CA ILE A 107 -14.52 -4.27 -3.62
C ILE A 107 -13.02 -4.11 -3.91
N ILE A 108 -12.53 -4.64 -5.03
CA ILE A 108 -11.15 -4.46 -5.47
C ILE A 108 -10.83 -2.97 -5.68
N GLN A 109 -11.75 -2.20 -6.28
CA GLN A 109 -11.57 -0.76 -6.47
C GLN A 109 -11.49 0.00 -5.13
N GLU A 110 -12.25 -0.42 -4.13
CA GLU A 110 -12.16 0.13 -2.77
C GLU A 110 -10.82 -0.17 -2.10
N PHE A 111 -10.26 -1.38 -2.26
CA PHE A 111 -8.89 -1.67 -1.81
C PHE A 111 -7.88 -0.70 -2.41
N TRP A 112 -7.96 -0.46 -3.72
CA TRP A 112 -7.06 0.49 -4.38
C TRP A 112 -7.23 1.91 -3.84
N ASN A 113 -8.46 2.36 -3.63
CA ASN A 113 -8.70 3.69 -3.06
C ASN A 113 -8.07 3.83 -1.67
N LEU A 114 -8.21 2.78 -0.85
CA LEU A 114 -7.66 2.72 0.50
C LEU A 114 -6.12 2.74 0.50
N TRP A 115 -5.47 1.90 -0.31
CA TRP A 115 -3.99 1.81 -0.34
C TRP A 115 -3.33 3.05 -0.94
N TYR A 116 -3.92 3.66 -1.97
CA TYR A 116 -3.46 4.97 -2.47
C TYR A 116 -3.61 6.06 -1.41
N GLY A 117 -4.73 6.05 -0.68
CA GLY A 117 -5.10 7.05 0.31
C GLY A 117 -4.50 6.85 1.71
N GLU A 118 -3.67 5.82 1.91
CA GLU A 118 -3.17 5.43 3.23
C GLU A 118 -2.43 6.59 3.93
N ARG A 119 -1.68 7.39 3.16
CA ARG A 119 -1.00 8.61 3.62
C ARG A 119 -1.74 9.92 3.32
N GLY A 120 -3.06 9.84 3.12
CA GLY A 120 -3.94 11.00 2.93
C GLY A 120 -4.15 11.38 1.47
N ALA A 121 -5.15 12.24 1.25
CA ALA A 121 -5.60 12.60 -0.09
C ALA A 121 -4.54 13.33 -0.92
N SER A 122 -3.70 14.16 -0.29
CA SER A 122 -2.61 14.87 -0.98
C SER A 122 -1.62 13.88 -1.59
N ASN A 123 -1.16 12.92 -0.78
CA ASN A 123 -0.23 11.87 -1.20
C ASN A 123 -0.84 10.94 -2.27
N ALA A 124 -2.13 10.62 -2.15
CA ALA A 124 -2.84 9.89 -3.20
C ALA A 124 -2.87 10.65 -4.54
N LYS A 125 -3.12 11.97 -4.51
CA LYS A 125 -3.11 12.83 -5.71
C LYS A 125 -1.73 12.85 -6.35
N VAL A 126 -0.67 13.02 -5.57
CA VAL A 126 0.73 12.98 -6.04
C VAL A 126 1.00 11.65 -6.74
N LEU A 127 0.67 10.52 -6.10
CA LEU A 127 0.90 9.19 -6.66
C LEU A 127 0.15 8.96 -7.98
N ARG A 128 -1.10 9.42 -8.08
CA ARG A 128 -1.91 9.32 -9.31
C ARG A 128 -1.38 10.21 -10.43
N ALA A 129 -0.90 11.41 -10.12
CA ALA A 129 -0.33 12.32 -11.12
C ALA A 129 0.89 11.69 -11.82
N PHE A 130 1.75 10.99 -11.08
CA PHE A 130 2.89 10.27 -11.66
C PHE A 130 2.44 9.11 -12.56
N GLU A 131 1.37 8.40 -12.22
CA GLU A 131 0.84 7.36 -13.10
C GLU A 131 0.31 7.93 -14.43
N GLU A 132 -0.36 9.07 -14.39
CA GLU A 132 -0.87 9.74 -15.58
C GLU A 132 0.28 10.19 -16.48
N GLU A 133 1.35 10.74 -15.89
CA GLU A 133 2.56 11.10 -16.61
C GLU A 133 3.28 9.88 -17.20
N LEU A 134 3.39 8.78 -16.46
CA LEU A 134 3.98 7.53 -16.94
C LEU A 134 3.24 6.95 -18.16
N VAL A 135 1.91 7.03 -18.18
CA VAL A 135 1.09 6.55 -19.31
C VAL A 135 1.30 7.41 -20.55
N GLY A 136 1.49 8.72 -20.40
CA GLY A 136 1.68 9.65 -21.51
C GLY A 136 3.12 9.81 -21.99
N GLY A 137 4.10 9.65 -21.10
CA GLY A 137 5.49 10.06 -21.27
C GLY A 137 6.49 8.94 -21.58
N GLY A 138 6.04 7.71 -21.84
CA GLY A 138 6.91 6.65 -22.37
C GLY A 138 8.13 6.28 -21.49
N PRO A 139 9.13 5.58 -22.07
CA PRO A 139 10.36 5.21 -21.37
C PRO A 139 11.23 6.39 -20.88
N GLU A 140 11.07 7.57 -21.48
CA GLU A 140 11.80 8.79 -21.13
C GLU A 140 11.39 9.38 -19.78
N SER A 141 10.14 9.17 -19.32
CA SER A 141 9.67 9.62 -18.01
C SER A 141 10.04 8.66 -16.86
N TRP A 142 10.45 7.43 -17.18
CA TRP A 142 10.73 6.38 -16.21
C TRP A 142 11.75 6.75 -15.12
N PRO A 143 12.88 7.41 -15.41
CA PRO A 143 13.85 7.76 -14.37
C PRO A 143 13.33 8.79 -13.36
N GLU A 144 12.43 9.69 -13.78
CA GLU A 144 11.80 10.66 -12.87
C GLU A 144 10.75 9.97 -12.00
N ALA A 145 9.91 9.12 -12.60
CA ALA A 145 8.94 8.35 -11.83
C ALA A 145 9.61 7.43 -10.79
N GLU A 146 10.73 6.79 -11.13
CA GLU A 146 11.53 6.01 -10.18
C GLU A 146 12.01 6.87 -9.00
N ARG A 147 12.55 8.05 -9.27
CA ARG A 147 13.00 8.99 -8.23
C ARG A 147 11.85 9.39 -7.31
N GLU A 148 10.69 9.71 -7.87
CA GLU A 148 9.55 10.15 -7.08
C GLU A 148 8.93 9.03 -6.24
N TYR A 149 8.81 7.80 -6.76
CA TYR A 149 8.37 6.67 -5.94
C TYR A 149 9.35 6.42 -4.79
N LEU A 150 10.66 6.43 -5.06
CA LEU A 150 11.68 6.28 -4.01
C LEU A 150 11.61 7.40 -2.98
N ARG A 151 11.40 8.65 -3.40
CA ARG A 151 11.22 9.79 -2.49
C ARG A 151 10.02 9.59 -1.56
N LEU A 152 8.87 9.17 -2.09
CA LEU A 152 7.67 8.90 -1.27
C LEU A 152 7.89 7.74 -0.29
N ILE A 153 8.59 6.69 -0.72
CA ILE A 153 8.93 5.57 0.15
C ILE A 153 9.86 6.04 1.28
N ASP A 154 10.92 6.77 0.94
CA ASP A 154 11.88 7.29 1.92
C ASP A 154 11.17 8.27 2.90
N GLU A 155 10.29 9.15 2.42
CA GLU A 155 9.56 10.11 3.26
C GLU A 155 8.61 9.44 4.26
N HIS A 156 7.95 8.34 3.88
CA HIS A 156 6.86 7.76 4.67
C HIS A 156 7.15 6.40 5.31
N CYS A 157 8.26 5.75 4.93
CA CYS A 157 8.63 4.41 5.40
C CYS A 157 9.97 4.36 6.16
N ASP A 158 10.68 5.49 6.35
CA ASP A 158 12.00 5.54 7.01
C ASP A 158 11.97 5.30 8.54
N GLY A 159 10.80 5.21 9.18
CA GLY A 159 10.70 4.86 10.60
C GLY A 159 11.47 5.80 11.56
N GLY A 160 11.90 6.98 11.09
CA GLY A 160 12.54 8.04 11.87
C GLY A 160 14.02 7.85 12.20
N GLY A 161 14.77 7.02 11.46
CA GLY A 161 16.20 6.75 11.70
C GLY A 161 17.15 7.66 10.90
N ALA A 162 18.24 8.15 11.52
CA ALA A 162 19.14 9.15 10.92
C ALA A 162 20.01 8.68 9.73
N LYS A 163 19.88 7.43 9.27
CA LYS A 163 20.52 6.81 8.09
C LYS A 163 20.22 5.33 8.13
N LYS A 164 19.36 4.84 7.23
CA LYS A 164 19.07 3.43 7.10
C LYS A 164 19.30 2.97 5.66
N ASN A 165 19.76 1.73 5.53
CA ASN A 165 19.82 1.10 4.22
C ASN A 165 18.36 0.93 3.73
N ARG A 166 18.14 0.95 2.42
CA ARG A 166 16.79 0.72 1.86
C ARG A 166 16.18 -0.61 2.29
N GLU A 167 16.99 -1.56 2.75
CA GLU A 167 16.57 -2.83 3.30
C GLU A 167 15.80 -2.68 4.63
N ASP A 168 16.05 -1.61 5.39
CA ASP A 168 15.46 -1.38 6.72
C ASP A 168 14.15 -0.55 6.69
N LEU A 169 13.64 -0.22 5.49
CA LEU A 169 12.39 0.53 5.33
C LEU A 169 11.19 -0.30 5.83
N ASP A 170 10.36 0.31 6.66
CA ASP A 170 9.12 -0.30 7.13
C ASP A 170 7.99 -0.04 6.13
N LEU A 171 7.85 -0.93 5.14
CA LEU A 171 6.80 -0.81 4.14
C LEU A 171 5.40 -0.99 4.72
N SER A 172 5.26 -1.51 5.94
CA SER A 172 3.95 -1.66 6.58
C SER A 172 3.25 -0.30 6.83
N LEU A 173 4.00 0.80 6.70
CA LEU A 173 3.58 2.18 6.84
C LEU A 173 2.86 2.72 5.60
N TRP A 174 3.36 2.43 4.39
CA TRP A 174 2.68 2.77 3.13
C TRP A 174 3.21 1.95 1.96
N ILE A 175 2.41 1.01 1.47
CA ILE A 175 2.86 0.01 0.50
C ILE A 175 2.75 0.47 -0.95
N GLU A 176 1.77 1.33 -1.26
CA GLU A 176 1.39 1.59 -2.65
C GLU A 176 2.54 2.18 -3.50
N PRO A 177 3.35 3.15 -3.03
CA PRO A 177 4.48 3.66 -3.81
C PRO A 177 5.50 2.55 -4.16
N ALA A 178 5.74 1.60 -3.25
CA ALA A 178 6.61 0.46 -3.50
C ALA A 178 6.01 -0.49 -4.56
N ASN A 179 4.70 -0.72 -4.53
CA ASN A 179 4.00 -1.51 -5.55
C ASN A 179 4.09 -0.87 -6.94
N ARG A 180 4.01 0.47 -7.01
CA ARG A 180 4.19 1.22 -8.27
C ARG A 180 5.62 1.19 -8.76
N LEU A 181 6.60 1.31 -7.86
CA LEU A 181 8.01 1.12 -8.20
C LEU A 181 8.29 -0.28 -8.75
N ALA A 182 7.74 -1.33 -8.12
CA ALA A 182 7.88 -2.70 -8.61
C ALA A 182 7.30 -2.88 -10.02
N THR A 183 6.14 -2.26 -10.29
CA THR A 183 5.52 -2.26 -11.62
C THR A 183 6.39 -1.52 -12.64
N LEU A 184 6.95 -0.37 -12.27
CA LEU A 184 7.85 0.39 -13.13
C LEU A 184 9.11 -0.42 -13.48
N TYR A 185 9.71 -1.11 -12.51
CA TYR A 185 10.85 -2.00 -12.74
C TYR A 185 10.53 -3.16 -13.68
N TYR A 186 9.33 -3.75 -13.55
CA TYR A 186 8.87 -4.75 -14.52
C TYR A 186 8.81 -4.15 -15.94
N MET A 187 8.24 -2.95 -16.09
CA MET A 187 8.16 -2.26 -17.39
C MET A 187 9.54 -1.93 -17.97
N MET A 188 10.51 -1.57 -17.13
CA MET A 188 11.91 -1.35 -17.50
C MET A 188 12.68 -2.64 -17.86
N GLY A 189 12.10 -3.82 -17.63
CA GLY A 189 12.81 -5.09 -17.74
C GLY A 189 13.78 -5.39 -16.60
N ARG A 190 13.75 -4.61 -15.52
CA ARG A 190 14.51 -4.81 -14.28
C ARG A 190 13.78 -5.82 -13.38
N LEU A 191 13.70 -7.05 -13.86
CA LEU A 191 12.83 -8.08 -13.29
C LEU A 191 13.26 -8.51 -11.88
N ASP A 192 14.55 -8.63 -11.61
CA ASP A 192 15.05 -8.98 -10.28
C ASP A 192 14.69 -7.91 -9.24
N ASP A 193 14.87 -6.64 -9.59
CA ASP A 193 14.47 -5.53 -8.72
C ASP A 193 12.95 -5.52 -8.47
N SER A 194 12.16 -5.76 -9.53
CA SER A 194 10.70 -5.87 -9.42
C SER A 194 10.30 -7.00 -8.47
N LYS A 195 10.95 -8.17 -8.59
CA LYS A 195 10.72 -9.32 -7.71
C LYS A 195 11.01 -8.97 -6.24
N VAL A 196 12.18 -8.39 -5.97
CA VAL A 196 12.59 -8.00 -4.61
C VAL A 196 11.56 -7.06 -3.99
N TRP A 197 11.08 -6.05 -4.72
CA TRP A 197 10.05 -5.16 -4.19
C TRP A 197 8.72 -5.86 -3.96
N CYS A 198 8.27 -6.74 -4.86
CA CYS A 198 7.05 -7.51 -4.63
C CYS A 198 7.17 -8.41 -3.39
N GLU A 199 8.32 -9.08 -3.18
CA GLU A 199 8.54 -9.92 -2.00
C GLU A 199 8.45 -9.09 -0.71
N ARG A 200 9.12 -7.93 -0.66
CA ARG A 200 9.05 -7.02 0.50
C ARG A 200 7.65 -6.50 0.77
N ILE A 201 6.87 -6.21 -0.28
CA ILE A 201 5.47 -5.80 -0.14
C ILE A 201 4.65 -6.92 0.47
N LEU A 202 4.84 -8.16 0.01
CA LEU A 202 4.10 -9.33 0.47
C LEU A 202 4.52 -9.77 1.88
N ASP A 203 5.76 -9.51 2.28
CA ASP A 203 6.20 -9.67 3.67
C ASP A 203 5.48 -8.67 4.59
N ALA A 204 5.26 -7.43 4.12
CA ALA A 204 4.54 -6.42 4.89
C ALA A 204 3.01 -6.60 4.86
N LYS A 205 2.43 -7.01 3.73
CA LYS A 205 0.98 -7.19 3.54
C LYS A 205 0.72 -8.39 2.61
N PRO A 206 0.62 -9.61 3.17
CA PRO A 206 0.45 -10.84 2.39
C PRO A 206 -0.79 -10.87 1.47
N TRP A 207 -1.84 -10.12 1.82
CA TRP A 207 -3.08 -10.01 1.06
C TRP A 207 -3.08 -8.91 -0.01
N HIS A 208 -1.94 -8.26 -0.29
CA HIS A 208 -1.88 -7.20 -1.29
C HIS A 208 -2.03 -7.76 -2.72
N ILE A 209 -3.26 -7.74 -3.24
CA ILE A 209 -3.68 -8.35 -4.53
C ILE A 209 -2.78 -7.90 -5.70
N GLY A 210 -2.38 -6.62 -5.72
CA GLY A 210 -1.45 -6.05 -6.70
C GLY A 210 -0.11 -6.76 -6.78
N ALA A 211 0.62 -6.80 -5.65
CA ALA A 211 1.93 -7.42 -5.55
C ALA A 211 1.86 -8.95 -5.76
N LEU A 212 0.80 -9.63 -5.28
CA LEU A 212 0.60 -11.07 -5.55
C LEU A 212 0.52 -11.34 -7.05
N SER A 213 -0.22 -10.52 -7.79
CA SER A 213 -0.36 -10.67 -9.23
C SER A 213 0.94 -10.26 -9.95
N GLY A 214 1.57 -9.17 -9.52
CA GLY A 214 2.81 -8.66 -10.07
C GLY A 214 3.96 -9.65 -9.96
N ILE A 215 4.15 -10.28 -8.79
CA ILE A 215 5.25 -11.23 -8.59
C ILE A 215 5.11 -12.50 -9.44
N ILE A 216 3.88 -12.94 -9.72
CA ILE A 216 3.63 -14.06 -10.62
C ILE A 216 4.10 -13.70 -12.02
N LEU A 217 3.73 -12.52 -12.53
CA LEU A 217 4.15 -12.03 -13.85
C LEU A 217 5.68 -11.89 -13.93
N VAL A 218 6.32 -11.37 -12.89
CA VAL A 218 7.78 -11.26 -12.79
C VAL A 218 8.44 -12.64 -12.84
N CYS A 219 7.95 -13.62 -12.05
CA CYS A 219 8.48 -14.98 -12.05
C CYS A 219 8.30 -15.66 -13.41
N MET A 220 7.16 -15.45 -14.07
CA MET A 220 6.92 -15.96 -15.43
C MET A 220 7.95 -15.40 -16.42
N GLN A 221 8.22 -14.10 -16.38
CA GLN A 221 9.18 -13.44 -17.27
C GLN A 221 10.62 -13.88 -16.99
N LEU A 222 10.96 -14.12 -15.71
CA LEU A 222 12.23 -14.70 -15.28
C LEU A 222 12.37 -16.21 -15.60
N LYS A 223 11.30 -16.86 -16.08
CA LYS A 223 11.20 -18.32 -16.25
C LYS A 223 11.42 -19.10 -14.94
N ASP A 224 11.13 -18.48 -13.81
CA ASP A 224 11.18 -19.06 -12.47
C ASP A 224 9.88 -19.83 -12.20
N LYS A 225 9.83 -21.09 -12.66
CA LYS A 225 8.64 -21.95 -12.51
C LYS A 225 8.27 -22.19 -11.05
N GLU A 226 9.26 -22.34 -10.17
CA GLU A 226 9.02 -22.56 -8.74
C GLU A 226 8.39 -21.32 -8.11
N GLY A 227 8.91 -20.14 -8.44
CA GLY A 227 8.33 -18.85 -8.05
C GLY A 227 6.88 -18.69 -8.52
N VAL A 228 6.58 -19.00 -9.78
CA VAL A 228 5.20 -18.96 -10.30
C VAL A 228 4.27 -19.84 -9.47
N MET A 229 4.65 -21.09 -9.21
CA MET A 229 3.81 -22.00 -8.43
C MET A 229 3.63 -21.54 -6.99
N LYS A 230 4.71 -21.10 -6.32
CA LYS A 230 4.72 -20.60 -4.94
C LYS A 230 3.77 -19.40 -4.77
N TRP A 231 3.84 -18.44 -5.70
CA TRP A 231 3.07 -17.21 -5.57
C TRP A 231 1.63 -17.37 -6.11
N ALA A 232 1.42 -18.19 -7.14
CA ALA A 232 0.07 -18.51 -7.62
C ALA A 232 -0.78 -19.20 -6.54
N SER A 233 -0.20 -20.09 -5.71
CA SER A 233 -0.95 -20.72 -4.62
C SER A 233 -1.31 -19.76 -3.47
N LYS A 234 -0.69 -18.57 -3.43
CA LYS A 234 -0.99 -17.47 -2.50
C LYS A 234 -1.91 -16.41 -3.11
N GLY A 235 -2.05 -16.40 -4.43
CA GLY A 235 -2.90 -15.48 -5.19
C GLY A 235 -4.38 -15.71 -4.92
N MET A 236 -5.17 -14.67 -5.10
CA MET A 236 -6.62 -14.73 -4.98
C MET A 236 -7.20 -15.62 -6.10
N PRO A 237 -7.86 -16.75 -5.80
CA PRO A 237 -8.47 -17.60 -6.81
C PRO A 237 -9.57 -16.84 -7.57
N ARG A 238 -9.79 -17.19 -8.84
CA ARG A 238 -10.92 -16.64 -9.61
C ARG A 238 -12.25 -17.03 -8.94
N LEU A 239 -13.33 -16.30 -9.22
CA LEU A 239 -14.65 -16.67 -8.77
C LEU A 239 -15.30 -17.61 -9.79
N SER A 240 -15.16 -18.92 -9.59
CA SER A 240 -15.83 -19.97 -10.38
C SER A 240 -16.26 -21.13 -9.49
N GLU A 241 -17.20 -21.97 -9.96
CA GLU A 241 -17.68 -23.14 -9.21
C GLU A 241 -16.54 -24.06 -8.75
N GLU A 242 -15.52 -24.25 -9.60
CA GLU A 242 -14.37 -25.12 -9.33
C GLU A 242 -13.42 -24.55 -8.27
N THR A 243 -13.45 -23.23 -8.06
CA THR A 243 -12.49 -22.50 -7.23
C THR A 243 -13.11 -21.93 -5.96
N LEU A 244 -14.43 -22.08 -5.74
CA LEU A 244 -15.14 -21.54 -4.57
C LEU A 244 -14.50 -21.94 -3.24
N SER A 245 -14.17 -23.24 -3.06
CA SER A 245 -13.53 -23.72 -1.83
C SER A 245 -12.17 -23.06 -1.60
N ALA A 246 -11.34 -23.00 -2.65
CA ALA A 246 -10.03 -22.36 -2.57
C ALA A 246 -10.15 -20.85 -2.31
N ARG A 247 -11.17 -20.19 -2.89
CA ARG A 247 -11.46 -18.77 -2.68
C ARG A 247 -11.89 -18.50 -1.24
N LYS A 248 -12.76 -19.35 -0.68
CA LYS A 248 -13.17 -19.30 0.73
C LYS A 248 -11.96 -19.42 1.66
N GLU A 249 -11.13 -20.45 1.49
CA GLU A 249 -9.90 -20.61 2.27
C GLU A 249 -8.94 -19.43 2.11
N TRP A 250 -8.84 -18.86 0.90
CA TRP A 250 -8.01 -17.69 0.67
C TRP A 250 -8.52 -16.49 1.46
N VAL A 251 -9.83 -16.23 1.46
CA VAL A 251 -10.44 -15.12 2.21
C VAL A 251 -10.22 -15.31 3.71
N GLU A 252 -10.58 -16.48 4.25
CA GLU A 252 -10.45 -16.79 5.68
C GLU A 252 -9.02 -16.60 6.18
N ARG A 253 -8.02 -17.17 5.48
CA ARG A 253 -6.61 -17.00 5.84
C ARG A 253 -6.15 -15.55 5.81
N ASN A 254 -6.57 -14.77 4.81
CA ASN A 254 -6.11 -13.38 4.69
C ASN A 254 -6.83 -12.44 5.68
N VAL A 255 -8.09 -12.74 6.03
CA VAL A 255 -8.79 -12.08 7.13
C VAL A 255 -8.06 -12.33 8.45
N GLU A 256 -7.72 -13.59 8.76
CA GLU A 256 -6.98 -13.94 9.98
C GLU A 256 -5.62 -13.23 10.07
N LEU A 257 -4.86 -13.18 8.97
CA LEU A 257 -3.59 -12.45 8.92
C LEU A 257 -3.77 -10.94 9.14
N ALA A 258 -4.83 -10.35 8.62
CA ALA A 258 -5.13 -8.93 8.78
C ALA A 258 -5.60 -8.60 10.21
N GLU A 259 -6.42 -9.46 10.81
CA GLU A 259 -6.84 -9.38 12.21
C GLU A 259 -5.66 -9.51 13.17
N GLN A 260 -4.74 -10.45 12.92
CA GLN A 260 -3.52 -10.58 13.72
C GLN A 260 -2.67 -9.30 13.66
N LYS A 261 -2.54 -8.70 12.47
CA LYS A 261 -1.82 -7.43 12.31
C LYS A 261 -2.51 -6.26 13.02
N LEU A 262 -3.84 -6.27 13.07
CA LEU A 262 -4.63 -5.27 13.81
C LEU A 262 -4.39 -5.42 15.31
N TYR A 263 -4.44 -6.65 15.82
CA TYR A 263 -4.12 -6.95 17.20
C TYR A 263 -2.70 -6.50 17.60
N ASP A 264 -1.71 -6.79 16.76
CA ASP A 264 -0.32 -6.37 17.00
C ASP A 264 -0.20 -4.83 17.06
N LEU A 265 -0.90 -4.12 16.18
CA LEU A 265 -0.95 -2.67 16.16
C LEU A 265 -1.59 -2.09 17.44
N GLU A 266 -2.69 -2.68 17.91
CA GLU A 266 -3.37 -2.27 19.13
C GLU A 266 -2.47 -2.47 20.36
N LYS A 267 -1.81 -3.63 20.45
CA LYS A 267 -0.85 -3.93 21.52
C LYS A 267 0.32 -2.95 21.54
N LEU A 268 0.84 -2.57 20.37
CA LEU A 268 1.87 -1.53 20.27
C LEU A 268 1.36 -0.18 20.78
N SER A 269 0.12 0.19 20.44
CA SER A 269 -0.50 1.43 20.92
C SER A 269 -0.69 1.43 22.44
N GLU A 270 -1.14 0.32 23.03
CA GLU A 270 -1.31 0.19 24.49
C GLU A 270 0.03 0.31 25.23
N ASN A 271 1.08 -0.33 24.73
CA ASN A 271 2.41 -0.24 25.33
C ASN A 271 2.97 1.18 25.27
N TYR A 272 2.70 1.91 24.19
CA TYR A 272 3.11 3.30 24.07
C TYR A 272 2.44 4.19 25.13
N VAL A 273 1.13 4.03 25.35
CA VAL A 273 0.38 4.78 26.38
C VAL A 273 0.94 4.50 27.79
N LYS A 274 1.25 3.24 28.11
CA LYS A 274 1.84 2.88 29.42
C LYS A 274 3.19 3.55 29.65
N ILE A 275 4.07 3.54 28.64
CA ILE A 275 5.39 4.19 28.74
C ILE A 275 5.22 5.70 28.98
N THR A 276 4.23 6.34 28.35
CA THR A 276 4.01 7.77 28.55
C THR A 276 3.46 8.12 29.93
N ASP A 277 2.63 7.27 30.53
CA ASP A 277 2.06 7.48 31.86
C ASP A 277 3.09 7.26 32.98
N GLU A 278 4.02 6.31 32.81
CA GLU A 278 5.06 6.01 33.79
C GLU A 278 6.24 6.99 33.75
N SER A 279 6.45 7.70 32.63
CA SER A 279 7.45 8.76 32.54
C SER A 279 6.98 10.01 33.29
N ASP A 280 7.12 10.00 34.62
CA ASP A 280 6.88 11.16 35.48
C ASP A 280 7.66 12.38 34.94
N PRO A 281 6.98 13.45 34.49
CA PRO A 281 7.64 14.64 33.95
C PRO A 281 8.63 15.26 34.95
N ALA A 282 8.47 15.02 36.25
CA ALA A 282 9.41 15.47 37.28
C ALA A 282 10.77 14.74 37.22
N THR A 283 10.83 13.52 36.68
CA THR A 283 12.07 12.73 36.58
C THR A 283 12.91 13.12 35.35
N LEU A 284 12.26 13.59 34.27
CA LEU A 284 12.94 14.08 33.06
C LEU A 284 13.48 15.52 33.19
N LEU A 285 12.97 16.30 34.14
CA LEU A 285 13.50 17.63 34.52
C LEU A 285 14.58 17.55 35.62
N GLY A 286 14.93 16.34 36.07
CA GLY A 286 15.88 16.10 37.15
C GLY A 286 17.34 16.26 36.75
N LYS A 287 17.92 17.41 37.15
CA LYS A 287 19.35 17.74 37.24
C LYS A 287 20.03 18.17 35.92
N SER A 288 19.65 19.33 35.39
CA SER A 288 20.71 20.24 34.92
C SER A 288 21.50 20.68 36.16
N ASP A 289 22.53 19.89 36.49
CA ASP A 289 23.51 20.25 37.51
C ASP A 289 24.32 21.43 36.96
N HIS A 290 23.73 22.64 36.96
CA HIS A 290 24.43 23.91 36.80
C HIS A 290 25.10 24.27 38.12
N GLY A 291 25.94 23.35 38.58
CA GLY A 291 26.78 23.44 39.77
C GLY A 291 28.26 23.18 39.44
N GLU A 292 28.74 23.59 38.26
CA GLU A 292 30.16 23.85 38.08
C GLU A 292 30.39 25.36 38.22
N ASP A 293 30.70 25.75 39.45
CA ASP A 293 31.55 26.90 39.74
C ASP A 293 32.73 26.89 38.76
N LEU A 294 32.77 27.86 37.84
CA LEU A 294 33.97 28.14 37.05
C LEU A 294 35.02 28.76 37.99
N PRO A 295 36.15 28.09 38.27
CA PRO A 295 37.20 28.63 39.11
C PRO A 295 38.34 29.14 38.22
N TRP A 296 38.17 30.31 37.61
CA TRP A 296 39.26 31.08 36.96
C TRP A 296 38.88 32.56 37.13
N GLN A 297 39.53 33.32 38.04
CA GLN A 297 40.79 34.04 37.83
C GLN A 297 40.86 34.80 36.51
#